data_AF-Q24JQ0-F1
#
_entry.id   AF-Q24JQ0-F1
#
_cell.length_a   1.000
_cell.length_b   1.000
_cell.length_c   1.000
_cell.angle_alpha   90.00
_cell.angle_beta   90.00
_cell.angle_gamma   90.00
#
_symmetry.space_group_name_H-M   'P 1'
#
loop_
_entity.id
_entity.type
_entity.pdbx_description
1 polymer ?
#
loop_
_entity_poly.entity_id
_entity_poly.type
_entity_poly.pdbx_seq_one_letter_code
_entity_poly.pdbx_strand_id
1 'polypeptide(L)'
;MCVRRSLVGLTFCTCYLASYLTNKYVLSVLKFTYPTLFQGWQTLIGGLLLHVSWKLGWVEINSSSRSHVLVWLPASVLFVGIIYAGSRALSRLAIPVFLTLHNVAEVIICGYQKCFQKEKTSPAKICSALLLLAAAGCLPFNDSQFNPDGYFWAIIHLLCVGAYKILQKSQKPSALSDIDQQYLNYIFSVVLLAFASHPTGDLFSVLDFPFLYFYRFHGSCCASGFLGFFLMFSTVKLKNLLAPGQCAAWIFFAKIITAGLSILLFDAILTSATTGCLLLGALGEALLVFSERKSS
;
A
#
# COMPACT_ATOMS: atom_id res chain seq x y z
N MET A 1 9.53 -28.19 -2.62
CA MET A 1 9.48 -26.78 -3.10
C MET A 1 8.08 -26.17 -3.08
N CYS A 2 7.03 -26.88 -3.51
CA CYS A 2 5.65 -26.34 -3.55
C CYS A 2 5.13 -25.87 -2.18
N VAL A 3 5.30 -26.68 -1.13
CA VAL A 3 4.84 -26.36 0.24
C VAL A 3 5.43 -25.03 0.75
N ARG A 4 6.74 -24.81 0.58
CA ARG A 4 7.42 -23.58 0.99
C ARG A 4 6.85 -22.35 0.28
N ARG A 5 6.56 -22.45 -1.02
CA ARG A 5 5.96 -21.37 -1.82
C ARG A 5 4.56 -21.03 -1.32
N SER A 6 3.72 -22.04 -1.08
CA SER A 6 2.38 -21.84 -0.53
C SER A 6 2.40 -21.24 0.87
N LEU A 7 3.32 -21.67 1.74
CA LEU A 7 3.44 -21.13 3.09
C LEU A 7 3.78 -19.62 3.09
N VAL A 8 4.71 -19.19 2.22
CA VAL A 8 5.05 -17.77 2.07
C VAL A 8 3.86 -16.97 1.54
N GLY A 9 3.14 -17.50 0.55
CA GLY A 9 1.92 -16.88 0.02
C GLY A 9 0.84 -16.71 1.09
N LEU A 10 0.55 -17.75 1.86
CA LEU A 10 -0.41 -17.71 2.96
C LEU A 10 0.00 -16.72 4.06
N THR A 11 1.29 -16.73 4.45
CA THR A 11 1.82 -15.77 5.43
C THR A 11 1.62 -14.33 4.95
N PHE A 12 1.95 -14.06 3.67
CA PHE A 12 1.70 -12.76 3.06
C PHE A 12 0.22 -12.38 3.12
N CYS A 13 -0.70 -13.27 2.74
CA CYS A 13 -2.14 -13.00 2.79
C CYS A 13 -2.63 -12.70 4.21
N THR A 14 -2.18 -13.46 5.21
CA THR A 14 -2.53 -13.23 6.62
C THR A 14 -2.02 -11.87 7.10
N CYS A 15 -0.75 -11.53 6.82
CA CYS A 15 -0.19 -10.23 7.17
C CYS A 15 -0.90 -9.09 6.45
N TYR A 16 -1.24 -9.25 5.17
CA TYR A 16 -1.93 -8.25 4.37
C TYR A 16 -3.32 -7.97 4.96
N LEU A 17 -4.11 -9.02 5.17
CA LEU A 17 -5.44 -8.94 5.77
C LEU A 17 -5.38 -8.26 7.14
N ALA A 18 -4.55 -8.78 8.05
CA ALA A 18 -4.44 -8.25 9.41
C ALA A 18 -4.00 -6.78 9.43
N SER A 19 -3.05 -6.39 8.55
CA SER A 19 -2.59 -5.00 8.45
C SER A 19 -3.71 -4.06 8.03
N TYR A 20 -4.45 -4.40 6.98
CA TYR A 20 -5.54 -3.55 6.47
C TYR A 20 -6.70 -3.45 7.46
N LEU A 21 -7.11 -4.57 8.07
CA LEU A 21 -8.18 -4.57 9.06
C LEU A 21 -7.78 -3.78 10.32
N THR A 22 -6.56 -3.96 10.83
CA THR A 22 -6.07 -3.22 12.01
C THR A 22 -5.98 -1.73 11.71
N ASN A 23 -5.43 -1.34 10.56
CA ASN A 23 -5.38 0.07 10.16
C ASN A 23 -6.78 0.65 10.01
N LYS A 24 -7.72 -0.07 9.37
CA LYS A 24 -9.10 0.40 9.22
C LYS A 24 -9.80 0.56 10.57
N TYR A 25 -9.57 -0.36 11.51
CA TYR A 25 -10.09 -0.26 12.87
C TYR A 25 -9.57 0.99 13.59
N VAL A 26 -8.25 1.23 13.59
CA VAL A 26 -7.65 2.41 14.23
C VAL A 26 -8.15 3.71 13.58
N LEU A 27 -8.20 3.74 12.25
CA LEU A 27 -8.50 4.95 11.50
C LEU A 27 -9.98 5.31 11.45
N SER A 28 -10.88 4.32 11.36
CA SER A 28 -12.32 4.55 11.17
C SER A 28 -13.15 4.25 12.43
N VAL A 29 -12.78 3.23 13.22
CA VAL A 29 -13.55 2.85 14.42
C VAL A 29 -13.08 3.65 15.63
N LEU A 30 -11.78 3.65 15.91
CA LEU A 30 -11.20 4.50 16.97
C LEU A 30 -11.11 5.97 16.55
N LYS A 31 -11.25 6.27 15.25
CA LYS A 31 -11.18 7.62 14.66
C LYS A 31 -9.85 8.33 14.93
N PHE A 32 -8.75 7.57 15.00
CA PHE A 32 -7.41 8.15 15.14
C PHE A 32 -6.91 8.68 13.78
N THR A 33 -7.47 9.80 13.33
CA THR A 33 -7.22 10.36 12.00
C THR A 33 -6.06 11.36 11.97
N TYR A 34 -5.00 11.10 12.74
CA TYR A 34 -3.76 11.88 12.79
C TYR A 34 -2.66 11.16 11.99
N PRO A 35 -2.66 11.25 10.65
CA PRO A 35 -1.81 10.43 9.80
C PRO A 35 -0.32 10.66 10.03
N THR A 36 0.14 11.86 10.42
CA THR A 36 1.57 12.08 10.66
C THR A 36 2.07 11.24 11.83
N LEU A 37 1.30 11.20 12.92
CA LEU A 37 1.63 10.43 14.11
C LEU A 37 1.44 8.93 13.88
N PHE A 38 0.32 8.54 13.27
CA PHE A 38 0.04 7.11 13.04
C PHE A 38 1.04 6.48 12.07
N GLN A 39 1.27 7.11 10.91
CA GLN A 39 2.24 6.62 9.93
C GLN A 39 3.68 6.81 10.42
N GLY A 40 3.96 7.88 11.18
CA GLY A 40 5.26 8.10 11.82
C GLY A 40 5.59 6.98 12.79
N TRP A 41 4.63 6.57 13.61
CA TRP A 41 4.78 5.41 14.51
C TRP A 41 5.00 4.10 13.75
N GLN A 42 4.18 3.80 12.73
CA GLN A 42 4.33 2.57 11.96
C GLN A 42 5.69 2.49 11.25
N THR A 43 6.16 3.60 10.68
CA THR A 43 7.46 3.67 10.02
C THR A 43 8.63 3.65 11.00
N LEU A 44 8.47 4.20 12.22
CA LEU A 44 9.45 4.07 13.30
C LEU A 44 9.62 2.61 13.72
N ILE A 45 8.52 1.92 14.05
CA ILE A 45 8.55 0.50 14.45
C ILE A 45 9.10 -0.36 13.32
N GLY A 46 8.63 -0.16 12.08
CA GLY A 46 9.15 -0.87 10.91
C GLY A 46 10.65 -0.64 10.69
N GLY A 47 11.11 0.60 10.82
CA GLY A 47 12.52 0.98 10.70
C GLY A 47 13.40 0.36 11.79
N LEU A 48 12.95 0.38 13.05
CA LEU A 48 13.65 -0.23 14.17
C LEU A 48 13.76 -1.75 14.01
N LEU A 49 12.65 -2.43 13.70
CA LEU A 49 12.65 -3.89 13.50
C LEU A 49 13.50 -4.30 12.31
N LEU A 50 13.51 -3.50 11.23
CA LEU A 50 14.37 -3.76 10.09
C LEU A 50 15.85 -3.53 10.43
N HIS A 51 16.17 -2.48 11.20
CA HIS A 51 17.52 -2.23 11.67
C HIS A 51 18.04 -3.36 12.59
N VAL A 52 17.21 -3.82 13.52
CA VAL A 52 17.56 -4.96 14.40
C VAL A 52 17.76 -6.23 13.58
N SER A 53 16.87 -6.53 12.64
CA SER A 53 17.02 -7.65 11.71
C SER A 53 18.35 -7.60 10.94
N TRP A 54 18.79 -6.40 10.54
CA TRP A 54 20.08 -6.22 9.89
C TRP A 54 21.25 -6.50 10.86
N LYS A 55 21.21 -5.97 12.08
CA LYS A 55 22.25 -6.20 13.10
C LYS A 55 22.35 -7.68 13.52
N LEU A 56 21.24 -8.40 13.49
CA LEU A 56 21.19 -9.86 13.74
C LEU A 56 21.60 -10.70 12.51
N GLY A 57 21.89 -10.08 11.35
CA GLY A 57 22.28 -10.78 10.12
C GLY A 57 21.13 -11.49 9.40
N TRP A 58 19.88 -11.18 9.73
CA TRP A 58 18.70 -11.77 9.06
C TRP A 58 18.38 -11.13 7.71
N VAL A 59 18.85 -9.91 7.49
CA VAL A 59 18.77 -9.18 6.22
C VAL A 59 20.09 -8.46 5.95
N GLU A 60 20.39 -8.26 4.68
CA GLU A 60 21.52 -7.43 4.24
C GLU A 60 21.01 -6.03 3.89
N ILE A 61 21.72 -5.01 4.37
CA ILE A 61 21.50 -3.60 4.02
C ILE A 61 22.83 -3.04 3.49
N ASN A 62 22.85 -2.64 2.23
CA ASN A 62 24.03 -2.19 1.48
C ASN A 62 24.02 -0.68 1.20
N SER A 63 23.43 0.13 2.10
CA SER A 63 23.20 1.56 1.89
C SER A 63 24.43 2.48 2.10
N SER A 64 25.64 1.97 1.96
CA SER A 64 26.88 2.71 2.26
C SER A 64 27.22 3.81 1.25
N SER A 65 26.64 3.80 0.04
CA SER A 65 26.89 4.86 -0.94
C SER A 65 25.93 6.05 -0.77
N ARG A 66 26.48 7.18 -0.31
CA ARG A 66 25.73 8.46 -0.23
C ARG A 66 25.04 8.83 -1.55
N SER A 67 25.63 8.49 -2.69
CA SER A 67 25.03 8.80 -4.00
C SER A 67 23.71 8.05 -4.23
N HIS A 68 23.64 6.77 -3.85
CA HIS A 68 22.41 5.98 -3.99
C HIS A 68 21.30 6.50 -3.07
N VAL A 69 21.66 6.92 -1.85
CA VAL A 69 20.72 7.52 -0.90
C VAL A 69 20.12 8.82 -1.46
N LEU A 70 20.95 9.72 -2.01
CA LEU A 70 20.47 10.98 -2.58
C LEU A 70 19.58 10.79 -3.81
N VAL A 71 19.92 9.82 -4.68
CA VAL A 71 19.10 9.48 -5.84
C VAL A 71 17.75 8.87 -5.44
N TRP A 72 17.68 8.21 -4.28
CA TRP A 72 16.45 7.61 -3.77
C TRP A 72 15.53 8.59 -3.03
N LEU A 73 16.03 9.76 -2.63
CA LEU A 73 15.28 10.73 -1.84
C LEU A 73 13.90 11.12 -2.45
N PRO A 74 13.77 11.37 -3.77
CA PRO A 74 12.46 11.66 -4.36
C PRO A 74 11.47 10.50 -4.22
N ALA A 75 11.94 9.24 -4.33
CA ALA A 75 11.10 8.07 -4.11
C ALA A 75 10.67 7.98 -2.64
N SER A 76 11.54 8.28 -1.69
CA SER A 76 11.16 8.34 -0.27
C SER A 76 10.13 9.44 0.03
N VAL A 77 10.20 10.61 -0.61
CA VAL A 77 9.16 11.65 -0.49
C VAL A 77 7.82 11.16 -1.04
N LEU A 78 7.83 10.49 -2.19
CA LEU A 78 6.61 9.86 -2.73
C LEU A 78 6.07 8.79 -1.80
N PHE A 79 6.93 7.99 -1.17
CA PHE A 79 6.53 6.98 -0.19
C PHE A 79 5.81 7.62 1.02
N VAL A 80 6.30 8.76 1.52
CA VAL A 80 5.59 9.54 2.55
C VAL A 80 4.21 9.97 2.07
N GLY A 81 4.12 10.45 0.82
CA GLY A 81 2.83 10.75 0.17
C GLY A 81 1.89 9.54 0.12
N ILE A 82 2.40 8.35 -0.25
CA ILE A 82 1.64 7.10 -0.29
C ILE A 82 1.03 6.79 1.08
N ILE A 83 1.84 6.75 2.13
CA ILE A 83 1.37 6.34 3.47
C ILE A 83 0.46 7.38 4.10
N TYR A 84 0.77 8.67 3.94
CA TYR A 84 -0.05 9.76 4.48
C TYR A 84 -1.42 9.82 3.80
N ALA A 85 -1.44 9.91 2.47
CA ALA A 85 -2.67 10.00 1.70
C ALA A 85 -3.47 8.69 1.80
N GLY A 86 -2.79 7.54 1.82
CA GLY A 86 -3.39 6.24 2.03
C GLY A 86 -4.11 6.14 3.37
N SER A 87 -3.48 6.61 4.46
CA SER A 87 -4.09 6.67 5.79
C SER A 87 -5.33 7.55 5.81
N ARG A 88 -5.28 8.73 5.15
CA ARG A 88 -6.42 9.65 5.07
C ARG A 88 -7.58 9.09 4.24
N ALA A 89 -7.29 8.46 3.12
CA ALA A 89 -8.29 7.81 2.27
C ALA A 89 -8.93 6.60 2.98
N LEU A 90 -8.12 5.71 3.55
CA LEU A 90 -8.60 4.51 4.23
C LEU A 90 -9.45 4.83 5.47
N SER A 91 -9.19 5.95 6.15
CA SER A 91 -10.02 6.41 7.28
C SER A 91 -11.47 6.74 6.89
N ARG A 92 -11.72 7.08 5.61
CA ARG A 92 -13.01 7.57 5.10
C ARG A 92 -13.70 6.60 4.15
N LEU A 93 -12.94 5.92 3.30
CA LEU A 93 -13.47 4.99 2.29
C LEU A 93 -13.52 3.56 2.82
N ALA A 94 -14.51 2.79 2.37
CA ALA A 94 -14.52 1.35 2.58
C ALA A 94 -13.25 0.72 1.95
N ILE A 95 -12.70 -0.33 2.58
CA ILE A 95 -11.51 -1.03 2.06
C ILE A 95 -11.67 -1.45 0.59
N PRO A 96 -12.77 -2.07 0.14
CA PRO A 96 -12.93 -2.44 -1.27
C PRO A 96 -12.83 -1.23 -2.21
N VAL A 97 -13.48 -0.11 -1.87
CA VAL A 97 -13.40 1.14 -2.66
C VAL A 97 -11.97 1.66 -2.70
N PHE A 98 -11.30 1.71 -1.56
CA PHE A 98 -9.90 2.13 -1.47
C PHE A 98 -8.97 1.24 -2.33
N LEU A 99 -9.13 -0.08 -2.27
CA LEU A 99 -8.31 -1.02 -3.05
C LEU A 99 -8.56 -0.89 -4.55
N THR A 100 -9.81 -0.70 -4.99
CA THR A 100 -10.12 -0.46 -6.41
C THR A 100 -9.46 0.83 -6.91
N LEU A 101 -9.51 1.91 -6.13
CA LEU A 101 -8.83 3.16 -6.48
C LEU A 101 -7.30 3.02 -6.46
N HIS A 102 -6.74 2.29 -5.50
CA HIS A 102 -5.31 1.99 -5.42
C HIS A 102 -4.80 1.29 -6.69
N ASN A 103 -5.57 0.35 -7.24
CA ASN A 103 -5.19 -0.41 -8.42
C ASN A 103 -5.03 0.45 -9.68
N VAL A 104 -5.63 1.64 -9.73
CA VAL A 104 -5.47 2.59 -10.84
C VAL A 104 -4.02 3.05 -10.98
N ALA A 105 -3.20 2.96 -9.94
CA ALA A 105 -1.77 3.25 -10.06
C ALA A 105 -1.07 2.40 -11.14
N GLU A 106 -1.55 1.18 -11.42
CA GLU A 106 -1.05 0.33 -12.51
C GLU A 106 -1.34 0.93 -13.90
N VAL A 107 -2.40 1.71 -14.04
CA VAL A 107 -2.72 2.44 -15.27
C VAL A 107 -1.66 3.49 -15.56
N ILE A 108 -1.21 4.23 -14.52
CA ILE A 108 -0.17 5.24 -14.64
C ILE A 108 1.13 4.59 -15.13
N ILE A 109 1.49 3.44 -14.55
CA ILE A 109 2.69 2.69 -14.94
C ILE A 109 2.56 2.16 -16.37
N CYS A 110 1.41 1.57 -16.72
CA CYS A 110 1.14 1.08 -18.05
C CYS A 110 1.22 2.21 -19.10
N GLY A 111 0.63 3.37 -18.80
CA GLY A 111 0.70 4.57 -19.64
C GLY A 111 2.13 5.06 -19.80
N TYR A 112 2.91 5.08 -18.71
CA TYR A 112 4.31 5.49 -18.77
C TYR A 112 5.16 4.57 -19.66
N GLN A 113 5.05 3.24 -19.45
CA GLN A 113 5.77 2.25 -20.25
C GLN A 113 5.44 2.34 -21.74
N LYS A 114 4.15 2.53 -22.06
CA LYS A 114 3.68 2.63 -23.45
C LYS A 114 4.10 3.94 -24.12
N CYS A 115 3.88 5.08 -23.47
CA CYS A 115 4.06 6.40 -24.08
C CYS A 115 5.51 6.89 -24.05
N PHE A 116 6.25 6.61 -22.97
CA PHE A 116 7.61 7.14 -22.77
C PHE A 116 8.70 6.11 -23.03
N GLN A 117 8.53 4.86 -22.57
CA GLN A 117 9.53 3.81 -22.79
C GLN A 117 9.34 3.07 -24.13
N LYS A 118 8.20 3.26 -24.80
CA LYS A 118 7.84 2.60 -26.08
C LYS A 118 7.90 1.07 -25.98
N GLU A 119 7.64 0.50 -24.79
CA GLU A 119 7.59 -0.94 -24.58
C GLU A 119 6.34 -1.54 -25.22
N LYS A 120 6.47 -2.74 -25.82
CA LYS A 120 5.33 -3.48 -26.35
C LYS A 120 4.42 -3.89 -25.19
N THR A 121 3.23 -3.28 -25.14
CA THR A 121 2.21 -3.58 -24.13
C THR A 121 1.24 -4.63 -24.68
N SER A 122 1.00 -5.71 -23.94
CA SER A 122 0.05 -6.75 -24.36
C SER A 122 -1.39 -6.20 -24.44
N PRO A 123 -2.23 -6.70 -25.37
CA PRO A 123 -3.65 -6.30 -25.42
C PRO A 123 -4.39 -6.56 -24.10
N ALA A 124 -4.04 -7.63 -23.39
CA ALA A 124 -4.61 -7.96 -22.09
C ALA A 124 -4.30 -6.90 -21.03
N LYS A 125 -3.06 -6.36 -21.01
CA LYS A 125 -2.66 -5.29 -20.09
C LYS A 125 -3.36 -3.96 -20.41
N ILE A 126 -3.58 -3.66 -21.69
CA ILE A 126 -4.38 -2.49 -22.10
C ILE A 126 -5.83 -2.64 -21.66
N CYS A 127 -6.45 -3.81 -21.90
CA CYS A 127 -7.82 -4.10 -21.48
C CYS A 127 -7.97 -3.99 -19.96
N SER A 128 -7.03 -4.57 -19.20
CA SER A 128 -6.95 -4.41 -17.75
C SER A 128 -6.93 -2.94 -17.32
N ALA A 129 -6.07 -2.12 -17.92
CA ALA A 129 -5.97 -0.70 -17.59
C ALA A 129 -7.28 0.06 -17.85
N LEU A 130 -7.98 -0.26 -18.95
CA LEU A 130 -9.28 0.34 -19.27
C LEU A 130 -10.37 -0.06 -18.27
N LEU A 131 -10.41 -1.32 -17.84
CA LEU A 131 -11.37 -1.80 -16.83
C LEU A 131 -11.12 -1.15 -15.46
N LEU A 132 -9.85 -1.02 -15.06
CA LEU A 132 -9.47 -0.34 -13.81
C LEU A 132 -9.87 1.14 -13.84
N LEU A 133 -9.63 1.83 -14.96
CA LEU A 133 -10.08 3.22 -15.15
C LEU A 133 -11.61 3.34 -15.12
N ALA A 134 -12.32 2.46 -15.80
CA ALA A 134 -13.78 2.46 -15.81
C ALA A 134 -14.35 2.25 -14.41
N ALA A 135 -13.85 1.24 -13.68
CA ALA A 135 -14.27 0.98 -12.31
C ALA A 135 -14.04 2.18 -11.39
N ALA A 136 -12.85 2.79 -11.45
CA ALA A 136 -12.52 3.96 -10.64
C ALA A 136 -13.29 5.22 -11.04
N GLY A 137 -13.56 5.42 -12.33
CA GLY A 137 -14.34 6.55 -12.83
C GLY A 137 -15.82 6.45 -12.46
N CYS A 138 -16.38 5.24 -12.43
CA CYS A 138 -17.76 5.01 -12.02
C CYS A 138 -17.96 5.04 -10.50
N LEU A 139 -16.95 4.66 -9.71
CA LEU A 139 -17.06 4.54 -8.25
C LEU A 139 -17.64 5.79 -7.54
N PRO A 140 -17.12 7.02 -7.76
CA PRO A 140 -17.65 8.22 -7.11
C PRO A 140 -19.16 8.44 -7.28
N PHE A 141 -19.72 8.00 -8.40
CA PHE A 141 -21.14 8.17 -8.73
C PHE A 141 -22.03 7.04 -8.20
N ASN A 142 -21.42 5.90 -7.86
CA ASN A 142 -22.13 4.68 -7.46
C ASN A 142 -21.82 4.25 -6.02
N ASP A 143 -20.92 4.94 -5.31
CA ASP A 143 -20.62 4.71 -3.90
C ASP A 143 -21.72 5.30 -3.02
N SER A 144 -22.44 4.43 -2.31
CA SER A 144 -23.49 4.87 -1.38
C SER A 144 -22.95 5.60 -0.14
N GLN A 145 -21.67 5.41 0.16
CA GLN A 145 -20.95 6.06 1.24
C GLN A 145 -19.93 7.08 0.70
N PHE A 146 -20.27 7.75 -0.41
CA PHE A 146 -19.41 8.72 -1.06
C PHE A 146 -18.88 9.77 -0.08
N ASN A 147 -17.55 9.92 -0.04
CA ASN A 147 -16.87 10.90 0.80
C ASN A 147 -15.85 11.70 -0.03
N PRO A 148 -16.10 12.99 -0.31
CA PRO A 148 -15.25 13.76 -1.22
C PRO A 148 -13.80 13.88 -0.73
N ASP A 149 -13.58 14.06 0.57
CA ASP A 149 -12.23 14.06 1.15
C ASP A 149 -11.54 12.71 0.98
N GLY A 150 -12.28 11.61 1.17
CA GLY A 150 -11.77 10.25 1.01
C GLY A 150 -11.26 10.00 -0.42
N TYR A 151 -12.07 10.38 -1.41
CA TYR A 151 -11.70 10.28 -2.83
C TYR A 151 -10.56 11.23 -3.20
N PHE A 152 -10.55 12.46 -2.68
CA PHE A 152 -9.44 13.40 -2.89
C PHE A 152 -8.10 12.82 -2.41
N TRP A 153 -8.06 12.29 -1.19
CA TRP A 153 -6.85 11.64 -0.67
C TRP A 153 -6.52 10.33 -1.41
N ALA A 154 -7.51 9.59 -1.91
CA ALA A 154 -7.27 8.41 -2.73
C ALA A 154 -6.60 8.74 -4.07
N ILE A 155 -6.96 9.88 -4.70
CA ILE A 155 -6.31 10.38 -5.92
C ILE A 155 -4.84 10.75 -5.64
N ILE A 156 -4.56 11.48 -4.55
CA ILE A 156 -3.17 11.79 -4.17
C ILE A 156 -2.39 10.48 -3.93
N HIS A 157 -2.99 9.53 -3.20
CA HIS A 157 -2.38 8.24 -2.92
C HIS A 157 -2.02 7.48 -4.20
N LEU A 158 -2.96 7.29 -5.14
CA LEU A 158 -2.70 6.52 -6.37
C LEU A 158 -1.67 7.21 -7.27
N LEU A 159 -1.64 8.55 -7.30
CA LEU A 159 -0.63 9.32 -8.05
C LEU A 159 0.76 9.09 -7.44
N CYS A 160 0.90 9.15 -6.11
CA CYS A 160 2.15 8.85 -5.43
C CYS A 160 2.59 7.40 -5.65
N VAL A 161 1.67 6.42 -5.61
CA VAL A 161 1.99 5.00 -5.90
C VAL A 161 2.50 4.83 -7.33
N GLY A 162 1.82 5.43 -8.31
CA GLY A 162 2.21 5.37 -9.72
C GLY A 162 3.60 5.99 -9.95
N ALA A 163 3.81 7.21 -9.46
CA ALA A 163 5.09 7.90 -9.58
C ALA A 163 6.23 7.16 -8.85
N TYR A 164 5.98 6.63 -7.65
CA TYR A 164 6.97 5.86 -6.89
C TYR A 164 7.43 4.63 -7.67
N LYS A 165 6.47 3.87 -8.23
CA LYS A 165 6.79 2.66 -9.01
C LYS A 165 7.52 2.98 -10.31
N ILE A 166 7.21 4.11 -10.96
CA ILE A 166 7.95 4.60 -12.13
C ILE A 166 9.40 4.91 -11.75
N LEU A 167 9.62 5.68 -10.67
CA LEU A 167 10.97 5.98 -10.19
C LEU A 167 11.73 4.70 -9.83
N GLN A 168 11.10 3.81 -9.07
CA GLN A 168 11.67 2.51 -8.68
C GLN A 168 12.12 1.69 -9.90
N LYS A 169 11.29 1.60 -10.95
CA LYS A 169 11.62 0.87 -12.19
C LYS A 169 12.66 1.57 -13.07
N SER A 170 12.76 2.90 -12.99
CA SER A 170 13.73 3.68 -13.77
C SER A 170 15.17 3.57 -13.23
N GLN A 171 15.32 3.18 -11.96
CA GLN A 171 16.62 2.99 -11.35
C GLN A 171 17.30 1.69 -11.84
N LYS A 172 18.63 1.71 -11.91
CA LYS A 172 19.40 0.54 -12.33
C LYS A 172 19.18 -0.61 -11.32
N PRO A 173 19.03 -1.87 -11.78
CA PRO A 173 18.80 -3.03 -10.91
C PRO A 173 19.83 -3.20 -9.77
N SER A 174 21.05 -2.67 -9.95
CA SER A 174 22.13 -2.74 -8.98
C SER A 174 22.18 -1.59 -7.97
N ALA A 175 21.29 -0.60 -8.04
CA ALA A 175 21.40 0.60 -7.20
C ALA A 175 21.06 0.33 -5.73
N LEU A 176 19.88 -0.22 -5.45
CA LEU A 176 19.39 -0.49 -4.10
C LEU A 176 18.46 -1.71 -4.13
N SER A 177 18.66 -2.66 -3.21
CA SER A 177 17.72 -3.78 -3.04
C SER A 177 16.37 -3.32 -2.51
N ASP A 178 15.33 -4.16 -2.62
CA ASP A 178 14.01 -3.87 -2.03
C ASP A 178 14.08 -3.56 -0.53
N ILE A 179 15.01 -4.22 0.19
CA ILE A 179 15.25 -3.98 1.62
C ILE A 179 15.92 -2.63 1.85
N ASP A 180 16.93 -2.27 1.05
CA ASP A 180 17.61 -0.97 1.15
C ASP A 180 16.62 0.18 0.90
N GLN A 181 15.83 0.06 -0.15
CA GLN A 181 14.80 1.04 -0.52
C GLN A 181 13.81 1.25 0.62
N GLN A 182 13.35 0.16 1.23
CA GLN A 182 12.39 0.23 2.33
C GLN A 182 13.00 0.79 3.62
N TYR A 183 14.27 0.46 3.90
CA TYR A 183 15.00 1.00 5.04
C TYR A 183 15.15 2.53 4.92
N LEU A 184 15.53 3.03 3.75
CA LEU A 184 15.59 4.47 3.47
C LEU A 184 14.21 5.11 3.59
N ASN A 185 13.18 4.49 3.01
CA ASN A 185 11.81 4.99 3.10
C ASN A 185 11.35 5.13 4.55
N TYR A 186 11.67 4.17 5.44
CA TYR A 186 11.33 4.30 6.86
C TYR A 186 12.06 5.45 7.54
N ILE A 187 13.38 5.59 7.37
CA ILE A 187 14.14 6.69 7.97
C ILE A 187 13.60 8.04 7.53
N PHE A 188 13.47 8.25 6.22
CA PHE A 188 12.97 9.51 5.69
C PHE A 188 11.52 9.77 6.10
N SER A 189 10.67 8.73 6.19
CA SER A 189 9.30 8.90 6.67
C SER A 189 9.23 9.36 8.10
N VAL A 190 10.03 8.78 9.00
CA VAL A 190 10.06 9.22 10.42
C VAL A 190 10.44 10.70 10.50
N VAL A 191 11.48 11.12 9.77
CA VAL A 191 11.94 12.51 9.76
C VAL A 191 10.87 13.45 9.18
N LEU A 192 10.38 13.16 7.97
CA LEU A 192 9.44 14.03 7.27
C LEU A 192 8.09 14.11 7.99
N LEU A 193 7.58 13.00 8.52
CA LEU A 193 6.32 12.98 9.25
C LEU A 193 6.43 13.66 10.62
N ALA A 194 7.58 13.55 11.30
CA ALA A 194 7.82 14.30 12.54
C ALA A 194 7.78 15.81 12.28
N PHE A 195 8.46 16.30 11.24
CA PHE A 195 8.39 17.71 10.85
C PHE A 195 6.99 18.14 10.39
N ALA A 196 6.26 17.27 9.69
CA ALA A 196 4.90 17.56 9.24
C ALA A 196 3.88 17.58 10.38
N SER A 197 4.13 16.89 11.51
CA SER A 197 3.16 16.73 12.60
C SER A 197 2.74 18.06 13.27
N HIS A 198 3.64 19.05 13.29
CA HIS A 198 3.35 20.37 13.81
C HIS A 198 2.46 21.20 12.85
N PRO A 199 2.83 21.44 11.58
CA PRO A 199 2.02 22.22 10.65
C PRO A 199 0.68 21.55 10.27
N THR A 200 0.57 20.22 10.32
CA THR A 200 -0.73 19.55 10.12
C THR A 200 -1.66 19.68 11.33
N GLY A 201 -1.15 20.13 12.48
CA GLY A 201 -1.90 20.23 13.74
C GLY A 201 -2.06 18.90 14.48
N ASP A 202 -1.58 17.78 13.91
CA ASP A 202 -1.72 16.45 14.50
C ASP A 202 -1.05 16.36 15.87
N LEU A 203 0.12 16.99 16.05
CA LEU A 203 0.89 16.95 17.30
C LEU A 203 0.13 17.52 18.50
N PHE A 204 -0.65 18.58 18.30
CA PHE A 204 -1.45 19.17 19.38
C PHE A 204 -2.81 18.50 19.49
N SER A 205 -3.44 18.19 18.35
CA SER A 205 -4.78 17.62 18.32
C SER A 205 -4.85 16.21 18.93
N VAL A 206 -3.73 15.49 19.00
CA VAL A 206 -3.66 14.16 19.63
C VAL A 206 -3.89 14.20 21.14
N LEU A 207 -3.59 15.33 21.81
CA LEU A 207 -3.77 15.47 23.25
C LEU A 207 -5.26 15.42 23.65
N ASP A 208 -6.13 15.83 22.72
CA ASP A 208 -7.58 15.80 22.88
C ASP A 208 -8.21 14.47 22.41
N PHE A 209 -7.40 13.50 21.99
CA PHE A 209 -7.92 12.23 21.47
C PHE A 209 -8.55 11.37 22.59
N PRO A 210 -9.85 11.05 22.53
CA PRO A 210 -10.58 10.45 23.65
C PRO A 210 -10.10 9.05 24.05
N PHE A 211 -9.50 8.30 23.11
CA PHE A 211 -8.99 6.95 23.38
C PHE A 211 -7.47 6.93 23.60
N LEU A 212 -6.83 8.08 23.77
CA LEU A 212 -5.37 8.18 23.85
C LEU A 212 -4.77 7.25 24.91
N TYR A 213 -5.44 7.11 26.07
CA TYR A 213 -4.96 6.28 27.18
C TYR A 213 -5.60 4.89 27.23
N PHE A 214 -6.39 4.50 26.22
CA PHE A 214 -7.08 3.22 26.23
C PHE A 214 -6.16 2.10 25.75
N TYR A 215 -6.14 0.97 26.48
CA TYR A 215 -5.33 -0.20 26.10
C TYR A 215 -5.65 -0.73 24.69
N ARG A 216 -6.91 -0.61 24.26
CA ARG A 216 -7.35 -1.01 22.91
C ARG A 216 -6.64 -0.19 21.85
N PHE A 217 -6.55 1.13 22.05
CA PHE A 217 -5.84 2.02 21.14
C PHE A 217 -4.35 1.68 21.09
N HIS A 218 -3.67 1.61 22.25
CA HIS A 218 -2.25 1.24 22.31
C HIS A 218 -1.97 -0.13 21.69
N GLY A 219 -2.80 -1.13 21.99
CA GLY A 219 -2.68 -2.48 21.44
C GLY A 219 -2.83 -2.48 19.93
N SER A 220 -3.81 -1.75 19.38
CA SER A 220 -3.99 -1.64 17.93
C SER A 220 -2.88 -0.86 17.24
N CYS A 221 -2.38 0.23 17.83
CA CYS A 221 -1.22 0.96 17.30
C CYS A 221 0.05 0.10 17.31
N CYS A 222 0.29 -0.63 18.41
CA CYS A 222 1.39 -1.59 18.49
C CYS A 222 1.27 -2.67 17.40
N ALA A 223 0.12 -3.34 17.33
CA ALA A 223 -0.16 -4.34 16.31
C ALA A 223 0.03 -3.80 14.89
N SER A 224 -0.43 -2.57 14.61
CA SER A 224 -0.31 -1.95 13.30
C SER A 224 1.16 -1.75 12.85
N GLY A 225 2.07 -1.44 13.78
CA GLY A 225 3.50 -1.29 13.49
C GLY A 225 4.16 -2.63 13.18
N PHE A 226 3.92 -3.65 14.02
CA PHE A 226 4.44 -5.00 13.79
C PHE A 226 3.89 -5.64 12.51
N LEU A 227 2.59 -5.52 12.28
CA LEU A 227 1.94 -6.04 11.07
C LEU A 227 2.47 -5.36 9.81
N GLY A 228 2.73 -4.04 9.85
CA GLY A 228 3.41 -3.33 8.76
C GLY A 228 4.79 -3.91 8.44
N PHE A 229 5.61 -4.21 9.45
CA PHE A 229 6.90 -4.87 9.27
C PHE A 229 6.77 -6.28 8.69
N PHE A 230 5.89 -7.12 9.23
CA PHE A 230 5.70 -8.49 8.74
C PHE A 230 5.13 -8.53 7.32
N LEU A 231 4.22 -7.61 6.98
CA LEU A 231 3.71 -7.46 5.62
C LEU A 231 4.85 -7.09 4.66
N MET A 232 5.70 -6.13 5.03
CA MET A 232 6.87 -5.76 4.25
C MET A 232 7.82 -6.94 4.04
N PHE A 233 8.18 -7.64 5.12
CA PHE A 233 9.11 -8.77 5.06
C PHE A 233 8.56 -9.94 4.24
N SER A 234 7.29 -10.30 4.44
CA SER A 234 6.61 -11.35 3.65
C SER A 234 6.49 -10.97 2.18
N THR A 235 6.27 -9.69 1.85
CA THR A 235 6.28 -9.19 0.46
C THR A 235 7.63 -9.40 -0.20
N VAL A 236 8.73 -9.05 0.47
CA VAL A 236 10.09 -9.25 -0.08
C VAL A 236 10.38 -10.74 -0.28
N LYS A 237 10.03 -11.59 0.70
CA LYS A 237 10.20 -13.05 0.56
C LYS A 237 9.37 -13.62 -0.58
N LEU A 238 8.15 -13.11 -0.80
CA LEU A 238 7.28 -13.52 -1.90
C LEU A 238 7.94 -13.20 -3.25
N LYS A 239 8.38 -11.95 -3.44
CA LYS A 239 9.06 -11.48 -4.65
C LYS A 239 10.35 -12.24 -4.97
N ASN A 240 11.13 -12.58 -3.95
CA ASN A 240 12.40 -13.28 -4.14
C ASN A 240 12.21 -14.77 -4.47
N LEU A 241 11.06 -15.37 -4.13
CA LEU A 241 10.83 -16.80 -4.27
C LEU A 241 10.00 -17.18 -5.51
N LEU A 242 9.16 -16.27 -5.99
CA LEU A 242 8.16 -16.52 -7.02
C LEU A 242 8.36 -15.64 -8.25
N ALA A 243 7.94 -16.14 -9.41
CA ALA A 243 7.89 -15.34 -10.63
C ALA A 243 6.91 -14.16 -10.48
N PRO A 244 7.08 -13.05 -11.22
CA PRO A 244 6.23 -11.86 -11.11
C PRO A 244 4.73 -12.17 -11.22
N GLY A 245 4.30 -12.96 -12.21
CA GLY A 245 2.90 -13.34 -12.36
C GLY A 245 2.34 -14.22 -11.23
N GLN A 246 3.20 -14.97 -10.51
CA GLN A 246 2.80 -15.71 -9.31
C GLN A 246 2.70 -14.79 -8.08
N CYS A 247 3.62 -13.83 -7.94
CA CYS A 247 3.54 -12.80 -6.91
C CYS A 247 2.25 -11.98 -7.05
N ALA A 248 1.95 -11.53 -8.27
CA ALA A 248 0.76 -10.75 -8.56
C ALA A 248 -0.53 -11.53 -8.25
N ALA A 249 -0.56 -12.84 -8.52
CA ALA A 249 -1.69 -13.69 -8.16
C ALA A 249 -1.91 -13.76 -6.64
N TRP A 250 -0.85 -13.88 -5.83
CA TRP A 250 -0.97 -13.85 -4.36
C TRP A 250 -1.40 -12.48 -3.82
N ILE A 251 -0.90 -11.39 -4.42
CA ILE A 251 -1.32 -10.03 -4.07
C ILE A 251 -2.81 -9.82 -4.38
N PHE A 252 -3.26 -10.25 -5.56
CA PHE A 252 -4.67 -10.20 -5.94
C PHE A 252 -5.54 -11.02 -4.98
N PHE A 253 -5.13 -12.25 -4.66
CA PHE A 253 -5.86 -13.10 -3.72
C PHE A 253 -5.98 -12.47 -2.32
N ALA A 254 -4.90 -11.87 -1.81
CA ALA A 254 -4.91 -11.16 -0.54
C ALA A 254 -5.90 -9.98 -0.55
N LYS A 255 -5.94 -9.20 -1.64
CA LYS A 255 -6.88 -8.08 -1.80
C LYS A 255 -8.34 -8.56 -1.81
N ILE A 256 -8.66 -9.62 -2.54
CA ILE A 256 -10.02 -10.17 -2.61
C ILE A 256 -10.51 -10.63 -1.23
N ILE A 257 -9.69 -11.40 -0.49
CA ILE A 257 -10.05 -11.82 0.87
C ILE A 257 -10.23 -10.62 1.79
N THR A 258 -9.32 -9.64 1.71
CA THR A 258 -9.36 -8.43 2.55
C THR A 258 -10.60 -7.59 2.25
N ALA A 259 -10.91 -7.36 0.97
CA ALA A 259 -12.12 -6.69 0.54
C ALA A 259 -13.38 -7.42 1.04
N GLY A 260 -13.47 -8.73 0.82
CA GLY A 260 -14.60 -9.55 1.25
C GLY A 260 -14.83 -9.53 2.77
N LEU A 261 -13.80 -9.83 3.55
CA LEU A 261 -13.90 -9.84 5.01
C LEU A 261 -14.13 -8.45 5.59
N SER A 262 -13.59 -7.39 4.96
CA SER A 262 -13.81 -6.03 5.44
C SER A 262 -15.27 -5.58 5.37
N ILE A 263 -16.06 -6.09 4.40
CA ILE A 263 -17.48 -5.80 4.28
C ILE A 263 -18.27 -6.42 5.45
N LEU A 264 -17.82 -7.57 5.95
CA LEU A 264 -18.46 -8.24 7.09
C LEU A 264 -18.08 -7.60 8.43
N LEU A 265 -16.86 -7.05 8.52
CA LEU A 265 -16.30 -6.51 9.77
C LEU A 265 -16.55 -5.02 9.96
N PHE A 266 -16.75 -4.26 8.88
CA PHE A 266 -17.03 -2.84 8.91
C PHE A 266 -18.33 -2.61 8.14
N ASP A 267 -19.26 -1.81 8.69
CA ASP A 267 -20.60 -1.53 8.14
C ASP A 267 -20.55 -0.81 6.78
N ALA A 268 -20.11 -1.53 5.74
CA ALA A 268 -20.00 -1.07 4.37
C ALA A 268 -21.33 -1.30 3.65
N ILE A 269 -21.95 -0.23 3.19
CA ILE A 269 -23.24 -0.30 2.48
C ILE A 269 -22.95 -0.53 0.99
N LEU A 270 -23.26 -1.73 0.51
CA LEU A 270 -23.08 -2.11 -0.89
C LEU A 270 -24.40 -2.07 -1.65
N THR A 271 -24.46 -1.20 -2.66
CA THR A 271 -25.52 -1.28 -3.67
C THR A 271 -25.12 -2.21 -4.80
N SER A 272 -26.08 -2.61 -5.64
CA SER A 272 -25.80 -3.37 -6.87
C SER A 272 -24.83 -2.61 -7.79
N ALA A 273 -24.97 -1.28 -7.87
CA ALA A 273 -24.11 -0.42 -8.68
C ALA A 273 -22.67 -0.33 -8.12
N THR A 274 -22.52 -0.13 -6.80
CA THR A 274 -21.20 -0.16 -6.15
C THR A 274 -20.54 -1.51 -6.36
N THR A 275 -21.27 -2.60 -6.15
CA THR A 275 -20.79 -3.97 -6.34
C THR A 275 -20.34 -4.22 -7.78
N GLY A 276 -21.10 -3.74 -8.77
CA GLY A 276 -20.71 -3.79 -10.18
C GLY A 276 -19.37 -3.09 -10.45
N CYS A 277 -19.14 -1.91 -9.86
CA CYS A 277 -17.87 -1.20 -9.99
C CYS A 277 -16.71 -1.98 -9.36
N LEU A 278 -16.91 -2.55 -8.17
CA LEU A 278 -15.88 -3.35 -7.48
C LEU A 278 -15.53 -4.62 -8.26
N LEU A 279 -16.54 -5.32 -8.80
CA LEU A 279 -16.34 -6.51 -9.64
C LEU A 279 -15.61 -6.17 -10.95
N LEU A 280 -15.95 -5.04 -11.57
CA LEU A 280 -15.27 -4.55 -12.76
C LEU A 280 -13.78 -4.28 -12.47
N GLY A 281 -13.48 -3.64 -11.33
CA GLY A 281 -12.12 -3.41 -10.88
C GLY A 281 -11.36 -4.71 -10.59
N ALA A 282 -12.01 -5.69 -9.95
CA ALA A 282 -11.44 -7.00 -9.68
C ALA A 282 -11.14 -7.78 -10.98
N LEU A 283 -12.02 -7.69 -11.98
CA LEU A 283 -11.80 -8.27 -13.31
C LEU A 283 -10.60 -7.60 -14.01
N GLY A 284 -10.50 -6.27 -13.92
CA GLY A 284 -9.35 -5.52 -14.43
C GLY A 284 -8.04 -6.00 -13.81
N GLU A 285 -7.99 -6.16 -12.49
CA GLU A 285 -6.80 -6.67 -11.80
C GLU A 285 -6.50 -8.15 -12.15
N ALA A 286 -7.52 -9.00 -12.26
CA ALA A 286 -7.34 -10.39 -12.68
C ALA A 286 -6.74 -10.51 -14.09
N LEU A 287 -7.17 -9.66 -15.03
CA LEU A 287 -6.56 -9.59 -16.37
C LEU A 287 -5.12 -9.09 -16.34
N LEU A 288 -4.77 -8.20 -15.41
CA LEU A 288 -3.38 -7.78 -15.19
C LEU A 288 -2.51 -8.97 -14.78
N VAL A 289 -2.95 -9.71 -13.75
CA VAL A 289 -2.27 -10.92 -13.26
C VAL A 289 -2.09 -11.94 -14.38
N PHE A 290 -3.12 -12.14 -15.20
CA PHE A 290 -3.04 -13.04 -16.35
C PHE A 290 -2.00 -12.58 -17.38
N SER A 291 -1.94 -11.27 -17.66
CA SER A 291 -0.91 -10.72 -18.56
C SER A 291 0.50 -10.93 -18.00
N GLU A 292 0.72 -10.73 -16.71
CA GLU A 292 2.05 -10.89 -16.09
C GLU A 292 2.50 -12.35 -16.05
N ARG A 293 1.56 -13.30 -15.89
CA ARG A 293 1.87 -14.73 -16.01
C ARG A 293 2.32 -15.13 -17.41
N LYS A 294 1.75 -14.53 -18.47
CA LYS A 294 2.16 -14.81 -19.85
C LYS A 294 3.53 -14.23 -20.20
N SER A 295 3.96 -13.19 -19.50
CA SER A 295 5.26 -12.55 -19.68
C SER A 295 6.37 -13.15 -18.80
N SER A 296 6.03 -14.03 -17.86
CA SER A 296 6.97 -14.75 -16.99
C SER A 296 7.36 -16.10 -17.59
#